data_AF-A0A818VX74-F1
#
_entry.id   AF-A0A818VX74-F1
#
_cell.length_a   1.000
_cell.length_b   1.000
_cell.length_c   1.000
_cell.angle_alpha   90.00
_cell.angle_beta   90.00
_cell.angle_gamma   90.00
#
_symmetry.space_group_name_H-M   'P 1'
#
loop_
_entity.id
_entity.type
_entity.pdbx_description
1 polymer ?
#
loop_
_entity_poly.entity_id
_entity_poly.type
_entity_poly.pdbx_seq_one_letter_code
_entity_poly.pdbx_strand_id
1 'polypeptide(L)'
;MADTNSFRIFIRARLVQREYRVNKWTTLETRFGAAVATLQQDLPSTQSMKRMRLLKIMERFSGDVEQARNFLQVFGEQHHKHDEN
;
A
#
# COMPACT_ATOMS: atom_id res chain seq x y z
N MET A 1 -38.97 -2.09 17.51
CA MET A 1 -38.74 -1.49 16.18
C MET A 1 -37.28 -1.06 16.12
N ALA A 2 -36.50 -1.60 15.18
CA ALA A 2 -35.11 -1.16 15.00
C ALA A 2 -35.11 0.32 14.59
N ASP A 3 -34.34 1.15 15.29
CA ASP A 3 -34.23 2.58 15.03
C ASP A 3 -33.59 2.81 13.65
N THR A 4 -34.43 3.14 12.67
CA THR A 4 -34.04 3.35 11.27
C THR A 4 -33.08 4.53 11.10
N ASN A 5 -33.05 5.46 12.05
CA ASN A 5 -32.09 6.57 12.05
C ASN A 5 -30.68 6.09 12.40
N SER A 6 -30.55 5.25 13.42
CA SER A 6 -29.27 4.64 13.81
C SER A 6 -28.65 3.82 12.68
N PHE A 7 -29.46 3.06 11.94
CA PHE A 7 -28.99 2.33 10.76
C PHE A 7 -28.49 3.26 9.64
N ARG A 8 -29.22 4.34 9.33
CA ARG A 8 -28.81 5.32 8.31
C ARG A 8 -27.49 6.02 8.68
N ILE A 9 -27.30 6.38 9.94
CA ILE A 9 -26.05 6.99 10.44
C ILE A 9 -24.88 6.03 10.25
N PHE A 10 -25.04 4.76 10.62
CA PHE A 10 -24.01 3.74 10.46
C PHE A 10 -23.60 3.53 8.99
N ILE A 11 -24.58 3.45 8.08
CA ILE A 11 -24.31 3.31 6.64
C ILE A 11 -23.54 4.53 6.11
N ARG A 12 -23.95 5.75 6.47
CA ARG A 12 -23.23 6.98 6.07
C ARG A 12 -21.79 6.98 6.57
N ALA A 13 -21.56 6.63 7.83
CA ALA A 13 -20.21 6.56 8.38
C ALA A 13 -19.32 5.57 7.61
N ARG A 14 -19.85 4.40 7.25
CA ARG A 14 -19.12 3.41 6.42
C ARG A 14 -18.81 3.92 5.01
N LEU A 15 -19.75 4.65 4.39
CA LEU A 15 -19.52 5.24 3.07
C LEU A 15 -18.42 6.28 3.10
N VAL A 16 -18.43 7.20 4.08
CA VAL A 16 -17.36 8.20 4.27
C VAL A 16 -16.00 7.53 4.49
N GLN A 17 -15.93 6.48 5.31
CA GLN A 17 -14.69 5.71 5.49
C GLN A 17 -14.22 5.01 4.21
N ARG A 18 -15.14 4.60 3.34
CA ARG A 18 -14.80 4.01 2.03
C ARG A 18 -14.24 5.08 1.09
N GLU A 19 -14.90 6.22 0.99
CA GLU A 19 -14.45 7.37 0.17
C GLU A 19 -13.06 7.85 0.61
N TYR A 20 -12.84 8.01 1.92
CA TYR A 20 -11.53 8.37 2.45
C TYR A 20 -10.44 7.38 2.03
N ARG A 21 -10.70 6.06 2.09
CA ARG A 21 -9.73 5.04 1.67
C ARG A 21 -9.43 5.08 0.18
N VAL A 22 -10.45 5.30 -0.66
CA VAL A 22 -10.29 5.46 -2.11
C VAL A 22 -9.48 6.72 -2.42
N ASN A 23 -9.84 7.85 -1.84
CA ASN A 23 -9.12 9.11 -2.04
C ASN A 23 -7.67 9.01 -1.58
N LYS A 24 -7.41 8.39 -0.42
CA LYS A 24 -6.05 8.13 0.06
C LYS A 24 -5.24 7.34 -0.98
N TRP A 25 -5.81 6.30 -1.56
CA TRP A 25 -5.13 5.55 -2.63
C TRP A 25 -4.79 6.47 -3.79
N THR A 26 -5.79 7.15 -4.35
CA THR A 26 -5.60 8.02 -5.51
C THR A 26 -4.50 9.04 -5.25
N THR A 27 -4.47 9.64 -4.06
CA THR A 27 -3.40 10.55 -3.65
C THR A 27 -2.02 9.89 -3.63
N LEU A 28 -1.89 8.67 -3.10
CA LEU A 28 -0.61 7.95 -3.10
C LEU A 28 -0.17 7.61 -4.52
N GLU A 29 -1.09 7.17 -5.37
CA GLU A 29 -0.81 6.87 -6.77
C GLU A 29 -0.32 8.11 -7.52
N THR A 30 -0.98 9.26 -7.33
CA THR A 30 -0.54 10.54 -7.93
C THR A 30 0.84 10.97 -7.43
N ARG A 31 1.14 10.78 -6.14
CA ARG A 31 2.40 11.24 -5.54
C ARG A 31 3.58 10.33 -5.82
N PHE A 32 3.35 9.02 -5.81
CA PHE A 32 4.42 8.02 -5.80
C PHE A 32 4.34 7.03 -6.96
N GLY A 33 3.32 7.10 -7.83
CA GLY A 33 3.08 6.10 -8.88
C GLY A 33 4.24 5.94 -9.86
N ALA A 34 4.94 7.04 -10.19
CA ALA A 34 6.14 7.02 -11.02
C ALA A 34 7.30 6.31 -10.31
N ALA A 35 7.57 6.70 -9.06
CA ALA A 35 8.63 6.13 -8.24
C ALA A 35 8.39 4.63 -7.94
N VAL A 36 7.13 4.24 -7.75
CA VAL A 36 6.72 2.83 -7.61
C VAL A 36 6.95 2.06 -8.91
N ALA A 37 6.74 2.66 -10.08
CA ALA A 37 7.01 1.98 -11.35
C ALA A 37 8.51 1.67 -11.51
N THR A 38 9.38 2.62 -11.16
CA THR A 38 10.84 2.42 -11.12
C THR A 38 11.21 1.32 -10.14
N LEU A 39 10.72 1.42 -8.90
CA LEU A 39 10.99 0.42 -7.86
C LEU A 39 10.50 -0.99 -8.26
N GLN A 40 9.41 -1.07 -9.01
CA GLN A 40 8.85 -2.34 -9.48
C GLN A 40 9.65 -2.97 -10.63
N GLN A 41 10.37 -2.17 -11.42
CA GLN A 41 11.30 -2.67 -12.44
C GLN A 41 12.59 -3.21 -11.81
N ASP A 42 13.03 -2.61 -10.71
CA ASP A 42 14.25 -3.03 -9.99
C ASP A 42 14.05 -4.32 -9.18
N LEU A 43 12.80 -4.70 -8.90
CA LEU A 43 12.49 -5.92 -8.16
C LEU A 43 12.61 -7.16 -9.07
N PRO A 44 13.30 -8.22 -8.64
CA PRO A 44 13.32 -9.48 -9.39
C PRO A 44 11.90 -10.06 -9.49
N SER A 45 11.59 -10.75 -10.58
CA SER A 45 10.24 -11.29 -10.85
C SER A 45 9.74 -12.26 -9.77
N THR A 46 10.65 -12.92 -9.06
CA THR A 46 10.40 -13.79 -7.90
C THR A 46 9.87 -13.02 -6.69
N GLN A 47 10.07 -11.70 -6.61
CA GLN A 47 9.64 -10.83 -5.51
C GLN A 47 8.51 -9.87 -5.93
N SER A 48 7.70 -10.26 -6.91
CA SER A 48 6.60 -9.42 -7.39
C SER A 48 5.66 -9.02 -6.24
N MET A 49 5.62 -7.73 -5.92
CA MET A 49 4.76 -7.20 -4.87
C MET A 49 3.55 -6.49 -5.46
N LYS A 50 2.42 -6.58 -4.74
CA LYS A 50 1.23 -5.79 -5.07
C LYS A 50 1.57 -4.31 -5.04
N ARG A 51 1.17 -3.58 -6.08
CA ARG A 51 1.39 -2.13 -6.23
C ARG A 51 0.99 -1.32 -5.00
N MET A 52 -0.14 -1.65 -4.36
CA MET A 52 -0.58 -0.99 -3.13
C MET A 52 0.44 -1.09 -1.99
N ARG A 53 1.18 -2.20 -1.90
CA ARG A 53 2.22 -2.38 -0.89
C ARG A 53 3.41 -1.48 -1.17
N LEU A 54 3.83 -1.38 -2.44
CA LEU A 54 4.89 -0.46 -2.85
C LEU A 54 4.52 1.00 -2.58
N LEU A 55 3.29 1.43 -2.88
CA LEU A 55 2.81 2.78 -2.58
C LEU A 55 2.87 3.11 -1.08
N LYS A 56 2.52 2.15 -0.21
CA LYS A 56 2.62 2.33 1.25
C LYS A 56 4.07 2.39 1.74
N ILE A 57 4.96 1.65 1.09
CA ILE A 57 6.39 1.70 1.39
C ILE A 57 6.94 3.07 0.98
N MET A 58 6.58 3.56 -0.20
CA MET A 58 6.93 4.92 -0.64
C MET A 58 6.34 5.99 0.30
N GLU A 59 5.10 5.82 0.78
CA GLU A 59 4.51 6.70 1.79
C GLU A 59 5.36 6.72 3.07
N ARG A 60 5.76 5.54 3.56
CA ARG A 60 6.58 5.38 4.79
C ARG A 60 7.93 6.10 4.68
N PHE A 61 8.56 6.05 3.51
CA PHE A 61 9.85 6.69 3.25
C PHE A 61 9.71 8.07 2.59
N SER A 62 8.51 8.68 2.65
CA SER A 62 8.24 10.01 2.10
C SER A 62 8.62 10.20 0.63
N GLY A 63 8.62 9.13 -0.17
CA GLY A 63 9.00 9.16 -1.57
C GLY A 63 10.48 8.83 -1.86
N ASP A 64 11.31 8.57 -0.85
CA ASP A 64 12.71 8.19 -1.03
C ASP A 64 12.82 6.77 -1.60
N VAL A 65 13.20 6.69 -2.87
CA VAL A 65 13.32 5.44 -3.64
C VAL A 65 14.47 4.58 -3.13
N GLU A 66 15.58 5.17 -2.72
CA GLU A 66 16.76 4.42 -2.27
C GLU A 66 16.48 3.76 -0.91
N GLN A 67 15.84 4.49 0.01
CA GLN A 67 15.42 3.90 1.29
C GLN A 67 14.36 2.81 1.10
N ALA A 68 13.40 3.02 0.20
CA ALA A 68 12.41 2.01 -0.14
C ALA A 68 13.06 0.76 -0.75
N ARG A 69 14.05 0.92 -1.65
CA ARG A 69 14.80 -0.17 -2.26
C ARG A 69 15.58 -0.97 -1.21
N ASN A 70 16.35 -0.30 -0.37
CA ASN A 70 17.12 -0.94 0.71
C ASN A 70 16.20 -1.73 1.66
N PHE A 71 15.05 -1.17 2.01
CA PHE A 71 14.05 -1.86 2.83
C PHE A 71 13.52 -3.13 2.16
N LEU A 72 13.25 -3.08 0.86
CA LEU A 72 12.75 -4.21 0.10
C LEU A 72 13.78 -5.33 -0.07
N GLN A 73 15.05 -4.97 -0.24
CA GLN A 73 16.13 -5.94 -0.32
C GLN A 73 16.25 -6.75 0.98
N VAL A 74 16.29 -6.08 2.14
CA VAL A 74 16.33 -6.74 3.45
C VAL A 74 15.08 -7.59 3.70
N PHE A 75 13.91 -7.10 3.28
CA PHE A 75 12.65 -7.85 3.43
C PHE A 75 12.61 -9.11 2.55
N GLY A 76 13.12 -9.03 1.32
CA GLY A 76 13.22 -10.16 0.39
C GLY A 76 14.19 -11.25 0.89
N GLU A 77 15.31 -10.86 1.49
CA GLU A 77 16.30 -11.80 2.06
C GLU A 77 15.75 -12.59 3.25
N GLN A 78 14.87 -11.99 4.06
CA GLN A 78 14.24 -12.67 5.21
C GLN A 78 13.24 -13.75 4.79
N HIS A 79 12.59 -13.60 3.62
CA HIS A 79 11.64 -14.59 3.12
C HIS A 79 12.32 -15.79 2.46
N HIS A 80 13.47 -15.61 1.79
CA HIS A 80 14.22 -16.73 1.22
C HIS A 80 14.79 -17.69 2.27
N LYS A 81 15.16 -17.19 3.46
CA LYS A 81 15.66 -18.04 4.55
C LYS A 81 14.62 -18.98 5.15
N HIS A 82 13.33 -18.73 4.93
CA HIS A 82 12.25 -19.54 5.50
C HIS A 82 11.81 -20.69 4.57
N ASP A 83 12.14 -20.63 3.27
CA ASP A 83 11.83 -21.70 2.31
C ASP A 83 12.98 -22.73 2.17
N GLU A 84 14.14 -22.47 2.77
CA GLU A 84 15.31 -23.37 2.76
C GLU A 84 15.46 -24.26 4.01
N ASN A 85 14.49 -24.25 4.94
CA ASN A 85 14.57 -25.00 6.21
C ASN A 85 13.41 -25.97 6.41
#